data_AF-A0A840I5T0-F1
#
_entry.id   AF-A0A840I5T0-F1
#
_cell.length_a   1.000
_cell.length_b   1.000
_cell.length_c   1.000
_cell.angle_alpha   90.00
_cell.angle_beta   90.00
_cell.angle_gamma   90.00
#
_symmetry.space_group_name_H-M   'P 1'
#
loop_
_entity.id
_entity.type
_entity.pdbx_description
1 polymer ?
#
loop_
_entity_poly.entity_id
_entity_poly.type
_entity_poly.pdbx_seq_one_letter_code
_entity_poly.pdbx_strand_id
1 'polypeptide(L)'
;MILEKIKSDGLAHLSYFLGSGSEAAVIDPRRDIEAYLDLARRNGMRIVHIFETHRNEDLVSGAPALASVTGAKIWHGPNPAEPIVYADTARQGDGFAFGDARIEVLETPGHTDDSLSYALHDSSYDDGAVGVFTGDALFVGDVGRTDFYPDRKREVAGLLFDSLRKILSLGDQAILYPAHGAGSVCGSGMADREFSTLGHERANNPRLRIEDREAFIDAKVAEHHYQPPYFRLMEQLNAEGGGRSPRDLLPPPVGPEALYDLGGAQLVDVRGVADFAGAHVPGAYCIPSDMIAAFAGWFLDADRDIVLVARDADQAAGSTRTLARIGYDRVVGYHAGIVPVATKDRAFASVPLVDTQAVNERVDQRADRWTLLDVRSVDEFEAGHVEGAQHAYVGELPSAAESLAKNAPVTVMCGSGARASIAASILLQTGWTDVDVYLGSMKAWKAGGYRTIEGR
;
A
#
# COMPACT_ATOMS: atom_id res chain seq x y z
N MET A 1 -28.66 -13.58 -3.53
CA MET A 1 -27.54 -12.82 -2.92
C MET A 1 -26.50 -12.54 -4.00
N ILE A 2 -25.85 -11.37 -3.96
CA ILE A 2 -24.75 -10.95 -4.84
C ILE A 2 -23.58 -10.58 -3.94
N LEU A 3 -22.37 -11.03 -4.26
CA LEU A 3 -21.15 -10.59 -3.60
C LEU A 3 -20.11 -10.26 -4.67
N GLU A 4 -19.70 -8.99 -4.71
CA GLU A 4 -18.71 -8.50 -5.66
C GLU A 4 -17.51 -7.93 -4.90
N LYS A 5 -16.33 -8.48 -5.18
CA LYS A 5 -15.06 -7.96 -4.68
C LYS A 5 -14.57 -6.86 -5.61
N ILE A 6 -14.27 -5.70 -5.06
CA ILE A 6 -13.85 -4.50 -5.79
C ILE A 6 -12.42 -4.18 -5.35
N LYS A 7 -11.47 -4.46 -6.23
CA LYS A 7 -10.05 -4.19 -6.01
C LYS A 7 -9.70 -2.74 -6.32
N SER A 8 -8.88 -2.15 -5.47
CA SER A 8 -8.27 -0.84 -5.69
C SER A 8 -6.90 -1.05 -6.31
N ASP A 9 -6.82 -1.01 -7.64
CA ASP A 9 -5.55 -1.15 -8.37
C ASP A 9 -4.49 -0.18 -7.80
N GLY A 10 -3.27 -0.70 -7.61
CA GLY A 10 -2.15 0.02 -7.01
C GLY A 10 -2.02 -0.14 -5.49
N LEU A 11 -3.13 -0.20 -4.74
CA LEU A 11 -3.12 -0.29 -3.27
C LEU A 11 -3.17 -1.74 -2.75
N ALA A 12 -3.59 -2.67 -3.60
CA ALA A 12 -3.94 -4.04 -3.21
C ALA A 12 -5.05 -4.13 -2.14
N HIS A 13 -5.77 -3.04 -1.90
CA HIS A 13 -6.98 -2.98 -1.08
C HIS A 13 -8.18 -3.64 -1.78
N LEU A 14 -8.95 -4.37 -1.00
CA LEU A 14 -10.11 -5.16 -1.38
C LEU A 14 -11.32 -4.72 -0.57
N SER A 15 -12.31 -4.22 -1.29
CA SER A 15 -13.61 -3.83 -0.73
C SER A 15 -14.71 -4.74 -1.27
N TYR A 16 -15.85 -4.80 -0.61
CA TYR A 16 -16.89 -5.77 -0.96
C TYR A 16 -18.26 -5.13 -1.05
N PHE A 17 -18.98 -5.41 -2.13
CA PHE A 17 -20.39 -5.08 -2.28
C PHE A 17 -21.21 -6.35 -2.08
N LEU A 18 -22.10 -6.35 -1.08
CA LEU A 18 -22.95 -7.48 -0.72
C LEU A 18 -24.42 -7.09 -0.89
N GLY A 19 -25.11 -7.67 -1.87
CA GLY A 19 -26.50 -7.40 -2.20
C GLY A 19 -27.43 -8.56 -1.85
N SER A 20 -28.61 -8.25 -1.30
CA SER A 20 -29.66 -9.22 -1.02
C SER A 20 -31.05 -8.58 -1.14
N GLY A 21 -31.94 -9.19 -1.91
CA GLY A 21 -33.22 -8.57 -2.28
C GLY A 21 -33.01 -7.23 -2.99
N SER A 22 -33.62 -6.16 -2.46
CA SER A 22 -33.46 -4.78 -2.95
C SER A 22 -32.48 -3.94 -2.12
N GLU A 23 -31.73 -4.56 -1.21
CA GLU A 23 -30.81 -3.87 -0.30
C GLU A 23 -29.37 -4.37 -0.49
N ALA A 24 -28.41 -3.54 -0.09
CA ALA A 24 -27.00 -3.87 -0.15
C ALA A 24 -26.22 -3.26 1.02
N ALA A 25 -25.09 -3.89 1.33
CA ALA A 25 -24.06 -3.38 2.22
C ALA A 25 -22.73 -3.25 1.47
N VAL A 26 -21.87 -2.35 1.94
CA VAL A 26 -20.48 -2.24 1.46
C VAL A 26 -19.52 -2.39 2.64
N ILE A 27 -18.49 -3.22 2.47
CA ILE A 27 -17.42 -3.43 3.44
C ILE A 27 -16.16 -2.74 2.92
N ASP A 28 -15.55 -1.91 3.76
CA ASP A 28 -14.32 -1.13 3.51
C ASP A 28 -14.36 -0.36 2.17
N PRO A 29 -15.33 0.56 1.95
CA PRO A 29 -15.42 1.28 0.69
C PRO A 29 -14.18 2.14 0.40
N ARG A 30 -13.70 2.11 -0.83
CA ARG A 30 -12.70 3.06 -1.35
C ARG A 30 -13.32 4.42 -1.65
N ARG A 31 -12.50 5.47 -1.63
CA ARG A 31 -12.91 6.87 -1.83
C ARG A 31 -13.59 7.18 -3.18
N ASP A 32 -13.24 6.47 -4.26
CA ASP A 32 -13.92 6.54 -5.56
C ASP A 32 -15.20 5.67 -5.58
N ILE A 33 -16.23 6.20 -4.92
CA ILE A 33 -17.48 5.50 -4.57
C ILE A 33 -18.38 5.11 -5.75
N GLU A 34 -18.09 5.62 -6.95
CA GLU A 34 -18.87 5.35 -8.17
C GLU A 34 -18.99 3.86 -8.46
N ALA A 35 -17.96 3.07 -8.14
CA ALA A 35 -17.97 1.62 -8.30
C ALA A 35 -19.14 0.96 -7.56
N TYR A 36 -19.42 1.38 -6.32
CA TYR A 36 -20.51 0.84 -5.51
C TYR A 36 -21.87 1.36 -5.96
N LEU A 37 -21.94 2.66 -6.27
CA LEU A 37 -23.18 3.30 -6.73
C LEU A 37 -23.67 2.68 -8.05
N ASP A 38 -22.76 2.40 -8.96
CA ASP A 38 -23.10 1.80 -10.25
C ASP A 38 -23.50 0.33 -10.13
N LEU A 39 -22.88 -0.43 -9.22
CA LEU A 39 -23.32 -1.79 -8.88
C LEU A 39 -24.72 -1.80 -8.28
N ALA A 40 -24.99 -0.90 -7.32
CA ALA A 40 -26.30 -0.77 -6.71
C ALA A 40 -27.38 -0.45 -7.75
N ARG A 41 -27.14 0.55 -8.62
CA ARG A 41 -28.07 0.93 -9.70
C ARG A 41 -28.33 -0.20 -10.69
N ARG A 42 -27.27 -0.87 -11.16
CA ARG A 42 -27.39 -1.97 -12.14
C ARG A 42 -28.20 -3.14 -11.60
N ASN A 43 -28.15 -3.38 -10.29
CA ASN A 43 -28.87 -4.47 -9.64
C ASN A 43 -30.19 -4.03 -8.97
N GLY A 44 -30.61 -2.77 -9.12
CA GLY A 44 -31.86 -2.26 -8.52
C GLY A 44 -31.85 -2.27 -6.99
N MET A 45 -30.68 -2.06 -6.37
CA MET A 45 -30.45 -2.15 -4.93
C MET A 45 -30.21 -0.77 -4.30
N ARG A 46 -30.57 -0.65 -3.02
CA ARG A 46 -30.23 0.49 -2.16
C ARG A 46 -29.15 0.10 -1.17
N ILE A 47 -28.05 0.85 -1.10
CA ILE A 47 -27.01 0.63 -0.08
C ILE A 47 -27.55 1.17 1.25
N VAL A 48 -27.63 0.31 2.28
CA VAL A 48 -28.24 0.63 3.58
C VAL A 48 -27.24 0.58 4.73
N HIS A 49 -26.19 -0.21 4.58
CA HIS A 49 -25.10 -0.35 5.54
C HIS A 49 -23.74 -0.16 4.87
N ILE A 50 -22.84 0.47 5.60
CA ILE A 50 -21.42 0.55 5.30
C ILE A 50 -20.69 0.07 6.54
N PHE A 51 -19.79 -0.88 6.36
CA PHE A 51 -19.02 -1.49 7.44
C PHE A 51 -17.54 -1.17 7.21
N GLU A 52 -16.88 -0.61 8.22
CA GLU A 52 -15.43 -0.44 8.25
C GLU A 52 -14.84 -1.46 9.21
N THR A 53 -13.92 -2.30 8.71
CA THR A 53 -13.25 -3.30 9.55
C THR A 53 -12.31 -2.66 10.54
N HIS A 54 -11.66 -1.55 10.19
CA HIS A 54 -10.77 -0.78 11.06
C HIS A 54 -10.54 0.61 10.47
N ARG A 55 -9.92 1.50 11.25
CA ARG A 55 -9.42 2.78 10.74
C ARG A 55 -8.18 2.53 9.87
N ASN A 56 -8.37 2.46 8.55
CA ASN A 56 -7.30 2.17 7.58
C ASN A 56 -6.15 3.20 7.66
N GLU A 57 -4.90 2.73 7.60
CA GLU A 57 -3.69 3.57 7.62
C GLU A 57 -3.11 3.84 6.23
N ASP A 58 -3.56 3.15 5.19
CA ASP A 58 -2.95 3.17 3.85
C ASP A 58 -3.86 3.72 2.74
N LEU A 59 -5.10 4.08 3.05
CA LEU A 59 -6.03 4.74 2.14
C LEU A 59 -7.08 5.57 2.89
N VAL A 60 -7.65 6.56 2.19
CA VAL A 60 -8.78 7.35 2.69
C VAL A 60 -10.08 6.56 2.48
N SER A 61 -10.81 6.34 3.57
CA SER A 61 -12.09 5.64 3.54
C SER A 61 -13.12 6.37 2.68
N GLY A 62 -13.84 5.59 1.88
CA GLY A 62 -15.00 6.04 1.12
C GLY A 62 -16.29 6.05 1.92
N ALA A 63 -16.30 5.62 3.18
CA ALA A 63 -17.53 5.46 3.96
C ALA A 63 -18.29 6.79 4.14
N PRO A 64 -17.65 7.90 4.57
CA PRO A 64 -18.32 9.20 4.67
C PRO A 64 -18.91 9.66 3.34
N ALA A 65 -18.11 9.54 2.27
CA ALA A 65 -18.52 9.94 0.93
C ALA A 65 -19.71 9.12 0.42
N LEU A 66 -19.69 7.80 0.63
CA LEU A 66 -20.76 6.91 0.19
C LEU A 66 -22.05 7.17 0.99
N ALA A 67 -21.94 7.28 2.31
CA ALA A 67 -23.09 7.59 3.18
C ALA A 67 -23.73 8.94 2.82
N SER A 68 -22.93 9.96 2.49
CA SER A 68 -23.46 11.28 2.11
C SER A 68 -24.37 11.24 0.87
N VAL A 69 -24.17 10.26 -0.02
CA VAL A 69 -24.94 10.10 -1.26
C VAL A 69 -26.11 9.12 -1.07
N THR A 70 -25.95 8.10 -0.24
CA THR A 70 -26.93 7.00 -0.11
C THR A 70 -27.84 7.11 1.12
N GLY A 71 -27.41 7.86 2.14
CA GLY A 71 -28.03 7.86 3.47
C GLY A 71 -27.80 6.55 4.26
N ALA A 72 -26.88 5.70 3.82
CA ALA A 72 -26.52 4.47 4.53
C ALA A 72 -25.89 4.76 5.89
N LYS A 73 -26.12 3.87 6.86
CA LYS A 73 -25.45 3.95 8.17
C LYS A 73 -24.04 3.38 8.07
N ILE A 74 -23.09 4.07 8.68
CA ILE A 74 -21.69 3.63 8.79
C ILE A 74 -21.49 2.99 10.16
N TRP A 75 -20.84 1.83 10.17
CA TRP A 75 -20.49 1.09 11.37
C TRP A 75 -18.98 0.94 11.48
N HIS A 76 -18.43 1.26 12.65
CA HIS A 76 -17.01 1.14 12.97
C HIS A 76 -16.81 0.41 14.30
N GLY A 77 -15.63 -0.14 14.54
CA GLY A 77 -15.31 -0.84 15.78
C GLY A 77 -15.22 0.04 17.03
N PRO A 78 -15.24 -0.59 18.22
CA PRO A 78 -15.06 0.11 19.49
C PRO A 78 -13.57 0.38 19.76
N ASN A 79 -13.27 1.29 20.68
CA ASN A 79 -11.89 1.62 21.10
C ASN A 79 -10.96 2.15 19.99
N PRO A 80 -11.43 3.03 19.08
CA PRO A 80 -10.52 3.64 18.12
C PRO A 80 -9.52 4.53 18.85
N ALA A 81 -8.30 4.63 18.30
CA ALA A 81 -7.24 5.48 18.85
C ALA A 81 -7.69 6.95 18.97
N GLU A 82 -8.52 7.39 18.03
CA GLU A 82 -9.20 8.69 18.02
C GLU A 82 -10.69 8.50 17.72
N PRO A 83 -11.59 9.36 18.22
CA PRO A 83 -13.02 9.23 17.93
C PRO A 83 -13.32 9.29 16.43
N ILE A 84 -13.95 8.24 15.88
CA ILE A 84 -14.45 8.23 14.51
C ILE A 84 -15.77 9.00 14.46
N VAL A 85 -15.74 10.24 13.99
CA VAL A 85 -16.86 11.19 14.20
C VAL A 85 -18.07 10.95 13.30
N TYR A 86 -17.91 10.14 12.25
CA TYR A 86 -18.91 9.93 11.20
C TYR A 86 -19.61 8.57 11.27
N ALA A 87 -19.22 7.68 12.20
CA ALA A 87 -19.71 6.30 12.26
C ALA A 87 -20.37 5.98 13.62
N ASP A 88 -21.37 5.10 13.57
CA ASP A 88 -21.91 4.46 14.76
C ASP A 88 -20.97 3.32 15.21
N THR A 89 -20.88 3.06 16.52
CA THR A 89 -20.07 1.95 17.05
C THR A 89 -20.82 0.63 16.96
N ALA A 90 -20.24 -0.35 16.27
CA ALA A 90 -20.66 -1.75 16.31
C ALA A 90 -19.84 -2.54 17.35
N ARG A 91 -20.44 -3.55 17.96
CA ARG A 91 -19.84 -4.37 19.03
C ARG A 91 -19.99 -5.85 18.77
N GLN A 92 -19.19 -6.64 19.48
CA GLN A 92 -19.23 -8.10 19.44
C GLN A 92 -20.67 -8.63 19.54
N GLY A 93 -21.08 -9.45 18.56
CA GLY A 93 -22.39 -10.10 18.52
C GLY A 93 -23.52 -9.27 17.92
N ASP A 94 -23.29 -7.99 17.60
CA ASP A 94 -24.26 -7.19 16.86
C ASP A 94 -24.60 -7.85 15.52
N GLY A 95 -25.88 -7.79 15.14
CA GLY A 95 -26.41 -8.43 13.94
C GLY A 95 -27.15 -7.45 13.04
N PHE A 96 -26.80 -7.43 11.76
CA PHE A 96 -27.41 -6.55 10.75
C PHE A 96 -28.01 -7.40 9.62
N ALA A 97 -29.33 -7.46 9.56
CA ALA A 97 -30.06 -8.16 8.51
C ALA A 97 -30.46 -7.21 7.37
N PHE A 98 -30.32 -7.65 6.13
CA PHE A 98 -30.79 -6.96 4.93
C PHE A 98 -31.09 -7.99 3.84
N GLY A 99 -32.32 -7.98 3.32
CA GLY A 99 -32.84 -9.10 2.54
C GLY A 99 -32.68 -10.44 3.27
N ASP A 100 -32.13 -11.43 2.56
CA ASP A 100 -31.87 -12.79 3.07
C ASP A 100 -30.46 -12.96 3.69
N ALA A 101 -29.69 -11.87 3.80
CA ALA A 101 -28.34 -11.86 4.36
C ALA A 101 -28.34 -11.30 5.80
N ARG A 102 -27.46 -11.84 6.64
CA ARG A 102 -27.16 -11.29 7.97
C ARG A 102 -25.65 -11.16 8.15
N ILE A 103 -25.21 -9.98 8.56
CA ILE A 103 -23.85 -9.74 9.05
C ILE A 103 -23.84 -9.83 10.56
N GLU A 104 -22.89 -10.57 11.11
CA GLU A 104 -22.59 -10.63 12.54
C GLU A 104 -21.21 -10.06 12.82
N VAL A 105 -21.11 -9.24 13.86
CA VAL A 105 -19.87 -8.56 14.23
C VAL A 105 -19.03 -9.40 15.18
N LEU A 106 -17.75 -9.52 14.85
CA LEU A 106 -16.71 -10.07 15.72
C LEU A 106 -15.70 -8.97 16.02
N GLU A 107 -15.48 -8.66 17.30
CA GLU A 107 -14.36 -7.80 17.68
C GLU A 107 -13.07 -8.60 17.52
N THR A 108 -12.17 -8.15 16.66
CA THR A 108 -10.94 -8.87 16.30
C THR A 108 -9.72 -7.96 16.43
N PRO A 109 -9.45 -7.41 17.64
CA PRO A 109 -8.30 -6.54 17.86
C PRO A 109 -6.99 -7.26 17.58
N GLY A 110 -5.99 -6.50 17.16
CA GLY A 110 -4.65 -7.02 16.90
C GLY A 110 -3.92 -6.22 15.84
N HIS A 111 -4.54 -6.03 14.67
CA HIS A 111 -4.02 -5.06 13.71
C HIS A 111 -4.17 -3.64 14.28
N THR A 112 -5.40 -3.30 14.64
CA THR A 112 -5.75 -2.12 15.44
C THR A 112 -6.59 -2.53 16.65
N ASP A 113 -6.71 -1.67 17.66
CA ASP A 113 -7.56 -1.92 18.84
C ASP A 113 -9.07 -1.90 18.50
N ASP A 114 -9.45 -1.24 17.40
CA ASP A 114 -10.82 -1.14 16.86
C ASP A 114 -11.14 -2.12 15.74
N SER A 115 -10.24 -3.05 15.44
CA SER A 115 -10.45 -4.02 14.37
C SER A 115 -11.68 -4.90 14.62
N LEU A 116 -12.53 -5.01 13.61
CA LEU A 116 -13.70 -5.88 13.50
C LEU A 116 -13.53 -6.84 12.33
N SER A 117 -14.12 -8.03 12.48
CA SER A 117 -14.42 -8.95 11.39
C SER A 117 -15.94 -9.14 11.28
N TYR A 118 -16.44 -9.34 10.07
CA TYR A 118 -17.87 -9.46 9.78
C TYR A 118 -18.18 -10.84 9.23
N ALA A 119 -18.86 -11.68 10.03
CA ALA A 119 -19.32 -12.99 9.60
C ALA A 119 -20.60 -12.85 8.76
N LEU A 120 -20.59 -13.42 7.56
CA LEU A 120 -21.72 -13.46 6.66
C LEU A 120 -22.50 -14.75 6.86
N HIS A 121 -23.80 -14.61 7.11
CA HIS A 121 -24.76 -15.69 7.21
C HIS A 121 -25.81 -15.56 6.09
N ASP A 122 -26.21 -16.70 5.52
CA ASP A 122 -27.29 -16.82 4.53
C ASP A 122 -28.47 -17.52 5.20
N SER A 123 -29.64 -16.89 5.18
CA SER A 123 -30.88 -17.45 5.75
C SER A 123 -31.35 -18.77 5.12
N SER A 124 -30.76 -19.18 3.98
CA SER A 124 -30.99 -20.49 3.37
C SER A 124 -30.40 -21.66 4.17
N TYR A 125 -29.53 -21.38 5.14
CA TYR A 125 -28.87 -22.37 5.99
C TYR A 125 -29.04 -22.00 7.47
N ASP A 126 -29.41 -22.99 8.28
CA ASP A 126 -29.68 -22.77 9.70
C ASP A 126 -28.40 -22.64 10.55
N ASP A 127 -27.26 -23.17 10.09
CA ASP A 127 -26.00 -23.23 10.84
C ASP A 127 -24.77 -22.82 10.02
N GLY A 128 -23.93 -22.00 10.64
CA GLY A 128 -22.57 -21.67 10.20
C GLY A 128 -22.46 -20.47 9.24
N ALA A 129 -21.39 -19.68 9.40
CA ALA A 129 -21.09 -18.59 8.48
C ALA A 129 -20.68 -19.13 7.11
N VAL A 130 -21.18 -18.49 6.04
CA VAL A 130 -20.79 -18.80 4.65
C VAL A 130 -19.50 -18.07 4.25
N GLY A 131 -19.18 -16.97 4.92
CA GLY A 131 -17.95 -16.22 4.72
C GLY A 131 -17.65 -15.27 5.84
N VAL A 132 -16.45 -14.70 5.84
CA VAL A 132 -16.02 -13.71 6.83
C VAL A 132 -15.17 -12.64 6.17
N PHE A 133 -15.54 -11.38 6.40
CA PHE A 133 -14.73 -10.23 6.06
C PHE A 133 -13.79 -9.95 7.23
N THR A 134 -12.49 -10.18 7.06
CA THR A 134 -11.52 -10.21 8.16
C THR A 134 -10.74 -8.92 8.34
N GLY A 135 -11.02 -7.91 7.51
CA GLY A 135 -10.20 -6.70 7.45
C GLY A 135 -8.73 -7.08 7.28
N ASP A 136 -7.91 -6.47 8.15
CA ASP A 136 -6.47 -6.72 8.20
C ASP A 136 -6.06 -7.64 9.36
N ALA A 137 -7.00 -8.35 10.00
CA ALA A 137 -6.67 -9.34 11.02
C ALA A 137 -6.08 -10.63 10.39
N LEU A 138 -6.73 -11.16 9.35
CA LEU A 138 -6.32 -12.38 8.65
C LEU A 138 -6.31 -12.15 7.15
N PHE A 139 -5.19 -12.48 6.50
CA PHE A 139 -5.01 -12.43 5.06
C PHE A 139 -4.95 -13.82 4.44
N VAL A 140 -4.92 -13.83 3.11
CA VAL A 140 -4.60 -15.05 2.36
C VAL A 140 -3.09 -15.32 2.45
N GLY A 141 -2.70 -16.30 3.25
CA GLY A 141 -1.31 -16.71 3.45
C GLY A 141 -0.54 -15.97 4.54
N ASP A 142 -1.12 -14.94 5.15
CA ASP A 142 -0.49 -14.14 6.22
C ASP A 142 -1.51 -13.61 7.23
N VAL A 143 -1.08 -12.82 8.21
CA VAL A 143 -1.93 -12.14 9.22
C VAL A 143 -1.51 -10.68 9.38
N GLY A 144 -2.36 -9.86 9.98
CA GLY A 144 -2.08 -8.44 10.23
C GLY A 144 -0.77 -8.17 10.95
N ARG A 145 -0.14 -7.04 10.61
CA ARG A 145 0.93 -6.44 11.43
C ARG A 145 0.37 -5.89 12.74
N THR A 146 1.20 -5.80 13.78
CA THR A 146 0.80 -5.48 15.17
C THR A 146 1.67 -4.39 15.81
N ASP A 147 2.39 -3.61 15.00
CA ASP A 147 3.48 -2.74 15.43
C ASP A 147 3.09 -1.26 15.59
N PHE A 148 1.83 -0.89 15.35
CA PHE A 148 1.32 0.47 15.59
C PHE A 148 1.36 0.89 17.07
N TYR A 149 1.47 -0.06 17.99
CA TYR A 149 1.52 0.18 19.44
C TYR A 149 2.88 -0.27 20.00
N PRO A 150 3.96 0.50 19.82
CA PRO A 150 5.32 0.08 20.14
C PRO A 150 5.53 -0.27 21.62
N ASP A 151 4.81 0.38 22.53
CA ASP A 151 4.88 0.11 23.98
C ASP A 151 4.04 -1.12 24.40
N ARG A 152 3.17 -1.63 23.51
CA ARG A 152 2.24 -2.75 23.76
C ARG A 152 2.44 -3.90 22.77
N LYS A 153 3.57 -3.99 22.06
CA LYS A 153 3.81 -4.99 20.99
C LYS A 153 3.44 -6.42 21.38
N ARG A 154 3.82 -6.88 22.57
CA ARG A 154 3.49 -8.24 23.05
C ARG A 154 2.01 -8.43 23.33
N GLU A 155 1.37 -7.41 23.92
CA GLU A 155 -0.05 -7.43 24.25
C GLU A 155 -0.89 -7.50 22.97
N VAL A 156 -0.63 -6.61 22.03
CA VAL A 156 -1.36 -6.51 20.75
C VAL A 156 -1.14 -7.74 19.88
N ALA A 157 0.06 -8.30 19.84
CA ALA A 157 0.29 -9.60 19.21
C ALA A 157 -0.53 -10.74 19.86
N GLY A 158 -0.68 -10.70 21.18
CA GLY A 158 -1.55 -11.61 21.91
C GLY A 158 -3.04 -11.44 21.56
N LEU A 159 -3.50 -10.19 21.44
CA LEU A 159 -4.86 -9.88 20.98
C LEU A 159 -5.11 -10.44 19.58
N LEU A 160 -4.16 -10.26 18.66
CA LEU A 160 -4.25 -10.83 17.31
C LEU A 160 -4.38 -12.36 17.36
N PHE A 161 -3.57 -13.04 18.18
CA PHE A 161 -3.67 -14.50 18.35
C PHE A 161 -5.08 -14.92 18.78
N ASP A 162 -5.64 -14.26 19.79
CA ASP A 162 -6.96 -14.58 20.33
C ASP A 162 -8.06 -14.29 19.28
N SER A 163 -7.93 -13.20 18.53
CA SER A 163 -8.80 -12.82 17.40
C SER A 163 -8.78 -13.83 16.26
N LEU A 164 -7.61 -14.33 15.88
CA LEU A 164 -7.48 -15.35 14.83
C LEU A 164 -8.16 -16.66 15.23
N ARG A 165 -8.07 -17.07 16.49
CA ARG A 165 -8.78 -18.27 17.00
C ARG A 165 -10.29 -18.06 17.00
N LYS A 166 -10.76 -16.84 17.33
CA LYS A 166 -12.17 -16.46 17.20
C LYS A 166 -12.66 -16.59 15.76
N ILE A 167 -11.95 -16.00 14.79
CA ILE A 167 -12.28 -16.11 13.36
C ILE A 167 -12.35 -17.58 12.92
N LEU A 168 -11.33 -18.38 13.25
CA LEU A 168 -11.28 -19.81 12.88
C LEU A 168 -12.42 -20.65 13.47
N SER A 169 -13.07 -20.18 14.55
CA SER A 169 -14.22 -20.88 15.15
C SER A 169 -15.50 -20.82 14.30
N LEU A 170 -15.54 -19.96 13.26
CA LEU A 170 -16.65 -19.89 12.29
C LEU A 170 -16.75 -21.14 11.40
N GLY A 171 -15.71 -21.98 11.35
CA GLY A 171 -15.68 -23.25 10.64
C GLY A 171 -14.97 -23.21 9.28
N ASP A 172 -14.50 -24.37 8.85
CA ASP A 172 -13.64 -24.56 7.67
C ASP A 172 -14.24 -24.07 6.37
N GLN A 173 -15.56 -24.13 6.28
CA GLN A 173 -16.36 -23.81 5.10
C GLN A 173 -16.39 -22.31 4.81
N ALA A 174 -16.16 -21.46 5.81
CA ALA A 174 -16.29 -20.02 5.64
C ALA A 174 -15.23 -19.49 4.66
N ILE A 175 -15.70 -18.81 3.62
CA ILE A 175 -14.86 -18.15 2.63
C ILE A 175 -14.20 -16.92 3.28
N LEU A 176 -12.91 -16.75 3.04
CA LEU A 176 -12.12 -15.65 3.59
C LEU A 176 -12.12 -14.44 2.65
N TYR A 177 -12.48 -13.27 3.19
CA TYR A 177 -12.51 -11.99 2.50
C TYR A 177 -11.68 -10.93 3.25
N PRO A 178 -10.36 -10.83 3.02
CA PRO A 178 -9.53 -9.82 3.68
C PRO A 178 -9.73 -8.43 3.09
N ALA A 179 -9.29 -7.38 3.78
CA ALA A 179 -9.23 -6.02 3.22
C ALA A 179 -8.00 -5.79 2.32
N HIS A 180 -6.98 -6.66 2.37
CA HIS A 180 -5.79 -6.56 1.52
C HIS A 180 -5.35 -7.87 0.87
N GLY A 181 -4.64 -7.75 -0.26
CA GLY A 181 -3.98 -8.84 -0.98
C GLY A 181 -2.50 -8.55 -1.26
N ALA A 182 -1.85 -9.42 -2.05
CA ALA A 182 -0.43 -9.31 -2.37
C ALA A 182 -0.03 -7.91 -2.87
N GLY A 183 1.03 -7.37 -2.28
CA GLY A 183 1.59 -6.05 -2.59
C GLY A 183 1.14 -4.90 -1.69
N SER A 184 0.20 -5.13 -0.75
CA SER A 184 -0.14 -4.12 0.27
C SER A 184 0.98 -3.94 1.30
N VAL A 185 1.01 -2.74 1.92
CA VAL A 185 1.95 -2.37 2.99
C VAL A 185 1.51 -2.85 4.38
N CYS A 186 0.30 -3.40 4.50
CA CYS A 186 -0.26 -3.94 5.75
C CYS A 186 0.20 -5.37 6.06
N GLY A 187 0.83 -6.06 5.10
CA GLY A 187 1.43 -7.38 5.27
C GLY A 187 2.46 -7.72 4.20
N SER A 188 3.48 -8.52 4.53
CA SER A 188 4.61 -8.79 3.62
C SER A 188 4.59 -10.19 2.99
N GLY A 189 3.80 -11.13 3.54
CA GLY A 189 3.76 -12.53 3.12
C GLY A 189 2.48 -12.97 2.37
N MET A 190 1.64 -12.03 1.96
CA MET A 190 0.37 -12.34 1.29
C MET A 190 0.56 -13.08 -0.03
N ALA A 191 -0.27 -14.09 -0.27
CA ALA A 191 -0.23 -14.85 -1.51
C ALA A 191 -0.86 -14.07 -2.69
N ASP A 192 -0.35 -14.29 -3.89
CA ASP A 192 -0.90 -13.70 -5.13
C ASP A 192 -2.36 -14.12 -5.41
N ARG A 193 -2.78 -15.28 -4.87
CA ARG A 193 -4.17 -15.76 -4.97
C ARG A 193 -5.07 -14.94 -4.05
N GLU A 194 -6.23 -14.54 -4.56
CA GLU A 194 -7.18 -13.70 -3.81
C GLU A 194 -8.46 -14.44 -3.40
N PHE A 195 -8.36 -15.75 -3.18
CA PHE A 195 -9.46 -16.58 -2.67
C PHE A 195 -8.89 -17.61 -1.69
N SER A 196 -9.60 -17.87 -0.60
CA SER A 196 -9.28 -18.90 0.39
C SER A 196 -10.50 -19.27 1.23
N THR A 197 -10.33 -20.24 2.12
CA THR A 197 -11.27 -20.54 3.21
C THR A 197 -10.53 -20.61 4.54
N LEU A 198 -11.26 -20.49 5.64
CA LEU A 198 -10.66 -20.64 6.98
C LEU A 198 -10.02 -22.03 7.18
N GLY A 199 -10.60 -23.08 6.60
CA GLY A 199 -10.02 -24.43 6.65
C GLY A 199 -8.66 -24.50 5.93
N HIS A 200 -8.56 -23.86 4.76
CA HIS A 200 -7.30 -23.81 4.01
C HIS A 200 -6.24 -22.99 4.76
N GLU A 201 -6.60 -21.82 5.27
CA GLU A 201 -5.65 -20.98 6.02
C GLU A 201 -5.20 -21.66 7.31
N ARG A 202 -6.09 -22.31 8.07
CA ARG A 202 -5.68 -23.05 9.27
C ARG A 202 -4.63 -24.12 8.97
N ALA A 203 -4.74 -24.79 7.83
CA ALA A 203 -3.82 -25.86 7.45
C ALA A 203 -2.48 -25.34 6.89
N ASN A 204 -2.47 -24.18 6.21
CA ASN A 204 -1.35 -23.76 5.38
C ASN A 204 -0.73 -22.41 5.75
N ASN A 205 -1.47 -21.52 6.41
CA ASN A 205 -0.97 -20.20 6.81
C ASN A 205 0.13 -20.36 7.88
N PRO A 206 1.39 -19.94 7.62
CA PRO A 206 2.50 -20.17 8.52
C PRO A 206 2.26 -19.62 9.94
N ARG A 207 1.56 -18.48 10.05
CA ARG A 207 1.28 -17.83 11.32
C ARG A 207 0.18 -18.55 12.11
N LEU A 208 -0.84 -19.09 11.43
CA LEU A 208 -1.90 -19.88 12.10
C LEU A 208 -1.43 -21.25 12.60
N ARG A 209 -0.37 -21.78 11.99
CA ARG A 209 0.28 -23.05 12.41
C ARG A 209 1.09 -22.92 13.71
N ILE A 210 1.33 -21.71 14.19
CA ILE A 210 1.92 -21.49 15.51
C ILE A 210 0.80 -21.62 16.54
N GLU A 211 0.69 -22.79 17.16
CA GLU A 211 -0.37 -23.10 18.14
C GLU A 211 -0.05 -22.55 19.54
N ASP A 212 1.23 -22.44 19.88
CA ASP A 212 1.67 -21.84 21.15
C ASP A 212 1.56 -20.31 21.08
N ARG A 213 0.86 -19.73 22.06
CA ARG A 213 0.57 -18.29 22.10
C ARG A 213 1.84 -17.45 22.25
N GLU A 214 2.77 -17.84 23.11
CA GLU A 214 4.00 -17.07 23.34
C GLU A 214 4.93 -17.16 22.13
N ALA A 215 5.04 -18.33 21.49
CA ALA A 215 5.80 -18.47 20.25
C ALA A 215 5.22 -17.61 19.12
N PHE A 216 3.89 -17.46 19.03
CA PHE A 216 3.25 -16.57 18.07
C PHE A 216 3.62 -15.11 18.36
N ILE A 217 3.51 -14.70 19.63
CA ILE A 217 3.86 -13.34 20.08
C ILE A 217 5.32 -13.02 19.75
N ASP A 218 6.24 -13.90 20.12
CA ASP A 218 7.67 -13.71 19.83
C ASP A 218 7.92 -13.59 18.32
N ALA A 219 7.25 -14.41 17.52
CA ALA A 219 7.38 -14.39 16.07
C ALA A 219 6.75 -13.14 15.40
N LYS A 220 5.75 -12.50 16.01
CA LYS A 220 5.19 -11.21 15.57
C LYS A 220 6.05 -10.02 16.02
N VAL A 221 6.56 -10.06 17.26
CA VAL A 221 7.43 -9.01 17.83
C VAL A 221 8.75 -8.92 17.08
N ALA A 222 9.24 -10.03 16.54
CA ALA A 222 10.45 -10.09 15.73
C ALA A 222 10.28 -9.57 14.30
N GLU A 223 9.05 -9.29 13.83
CA GLU A 223 8.85 -8.73 12.50
C GLU A 223 9.36 -7.28 12.42
N HIS A 224 9.99 -6.95 11.31
CA HIS A 224 10.34 -5.58 10.99
C HIS A 224 9.37 -5.01 9.96
N HIS A 225 8.73 -3.90 10.31
CA HIS A 225 7.83 -3.20 9.40
C HIS A 225 8.24 -1.74 9.25
N TYR A 226 8.28 -1.27 8.01
CA TYR A 226 8.44 0.15 7.71
C TYR A 226 7.08 0.84 7.80
N GLN A 227 7.07 2.04 8.39
CA GLN A 227 5.87 2.88 8.51
C GLN A 227 6.05 4.16 7.69
N PRO A 228 5.31 4.28 6.57
CA PRO A 228 5.32 5.49 5.78
C PRO A 228 4.82 6.71 6.57
N PRO A 229 5.46 7.89 6.46
CA PRO A 229 5.02 9.11 7.16
C PRO A 229 3.56 9.52 6.92
N TYR A 230 3.02 9.23 5.73
CA TYR A 230 1.64 9.57 5.37
C TYR A 230 0.58 8.79 6.15
N PHE A 231 0.93 7.72 6.86
CA PHE A 231 -0.03 7.00 7.72
C PHE A 231 -0.70 7.98 8.69
N ARG A 232 0.03 8.96 9.24
CA ARG A 232 -0.53 10.02 10.09
C ARG A 232 -1.61 10.86 9.40
N LEU A 233 -1.48 11.09 8.10
CA LEU A 233 -2.51 11.76 7.32
C LEU A 233 -3.75 10.86 7.19
N MET A 234 -3.58 9.55 6.99
CA MET A 234 -4.70 8.61 6.92
C MET A 234 -5.41 8.48 8.27
N GLU A 235 -4.65 8.40 9.37
CA GLU A 235 -5.18 8.40 10.74
C GLU A 235 -6.11 9.60 10.99
N GLN A 236 -5.68 10.80 10.59
CA GLN A 236 -6.49 12.01 10.71
C GLN A 236 -7.72 11.95 9.79
N LEU A 237 -7.52 11.71 8.49
CA LEU A 237 -8.61 11.74 7.50
C LEU A 237 -9.67 10.67 7.76
N ASN A 238 -9.29 9.51 8.30
CA ASN A 238 -10.19 8.42 8.63
C ASN A 238 -10.78 8.51 10.05
N ALA A 239 -10.33 9.46 10.88
CA ALA A 239 -11.04 9.83 12.12
C ALA A 239 -12.08 10.93 11.87
N GLU A 240 -11.71 11.96 11.10
CA GLU A 240 -12.53 13.14 10.83
C GLU A 240 -13.57 12.90 9.71
N GLY A 241 -13.24 12.01 8.77
CA GLY A 241 -14.06 11.67 7.61
C GLY A 241 -13.60 12.38 6.34
N GLY A 242 -12.99 11.61 5.43
CA GLY A 242 -12.52 12.10 4.14
C GLY A 242 -13.65 12.57 3.21
N GLY A 243 -13.44 13.70 2.55
CA GLY A 243 -14.32 14.19 1.48
C GLY A 243 -14.31 13.26 0.26
N ARG A 244 -15.33 13.35 -0.61
CA ARG A 244 -15.38 12.57 -1.85
C ARG A 244 -14.20 12.93 -2.76
N SER A 245 -13.59 11.91 -3.38
CA SER A 245 -12.58 12.12 -4.42
C SER A 245 -13.16 12.95 -5.60
N PRO A 246 -12.36 13.82 -6.24
CA PRO A 246 -12.79 14.52 -7.46
C PRO A 246 -13.30 13.54 -8.52
N ARG A 247 -14.39 13.88 -9.21
CA ARG A 247 -14.92 13.04 -10.31
C ARG A 247 -14.01 13.07 -11.55
N ASP A 248 -13.46 14.25 -11.84
CA ASP A 248 -12.53 14.45 -12.95
C ASP A 248 -11.10 14.34 -12.43
N LEU A 249 -10.49 13.18 -12.66
CA LEU A 249 -9.14 12.85 -12.19
C LEU A 249 -8.07 13.06 -13.27
N LEU A 250 -8.43 13.58 -14.44
CA LEU A 250 -7.45 13.99 -15.44
C LEU A 250 -7.02 15.43 -15.13
N PRO A 251 -5.80 15.67 -14.62
CA PRO A 251 -5.31 17.02 -14.44
C PRO A 251 -5.15 17.74 -15.80
N PRO A 252 -5.14 19.08 -15.83
CA PRO A 252 -4.98 19.83 -17.07
C PRO A 252 -3.56 19.63 -17.67
N PRO A 253 -3.41 19.65 -19.00
CA PRO A 253 -2.09 19.56 -19.62
C PRO A 253 -1.27 20.83 -19.35
N VAL A 254 0.00 20.66 -18.99
CA VAL A 254 0.98 21.75 -18.83
C VAL A 254 2.00 21.74 -19.96
N GLY A 255 2.38 22.93 -20.41
CA GLY A 255 3.46 23.10 -21.39
C GLY A 255 4.83 22.80 -20.77
N PRO A 256 5.84 22.45 -21.60
CA PRO A 256 7.17 22.05 -21.12
C PRO A 256 7.90 23.16 -20.33
N GLU A 257 7.64 24.43 -20.63
CA GLU A 257 8.22 25.57 -19.89
C GLU A 257 7.79 25.58 -18.42
N ALA A 258 6.54 25.21 -18.14
CA ALA A 258 5.98 25.24 -16.78
C ALA A 258 6.65 24.24 -15.84
N LEU A 259 7.32 23.21 -16.37
CA LEU A 259 8.00 22.18 -15.57
C LEU A 259 9.24 22.69 -14.83
N TYR A 260 9.72 23.88 -15.17
CA TYR A 260 10.94 24.48 -14.60
C TYR A 260 10.65 25.68 -13.68
N ASP A 261 9.41 26.13 -13.63
CA ASP A 261 8.94 27.18 -12.74
C ASP A 261 7.61 26.76 -12.13
N LEU A 262 7.71 25.84 -11.18
CA LEU A 262 6.58 25.14 -10.59
C LEU A 262 5.94 25.90 -9.42
N GLY A 263 6.45 27.09 -9.07
CA GLY A 263 5.90 27.88 -7.95
C GLY A 263 5.89 27.16 -6.60
N GLY A 264 6.76 26.16 -6.41
CA GLY A 264 6.79 25.31 -5.22
C GLY A 264 6.06 23.97 -5.37
N ALA A 265 5.42 23.67 -6.50
CA ALA A 265 4.86 22.35 -6.77
C ALA A 265 5.96 21.27 -6.88
N GLN A 266 5.56 20.03 -6.58
CA GLN A 266 6.39 18.83 -6.64
C GLN A 266 6.26 18.21 -8.03
N LEU A 267 7.38 17.95 -8.70
CA LEU A 267 7.39 17.29 -10.00
C LEU A 267 7.57 15.79 -9.83
N VAL A 268 6.59 15.01 -10.29
CA VAL A 268 6.60 13.55 -10.13
C VAL A 268 6.52 12.90 -11.50
N ASP A 269 7.56 12.15 -11.86
CA ASP A 269 7.61 11.36 -13.07
C ASP A 269 7.09 9.95 -12.79
N VAL A 270 5.94 9.62 -13.39
CA VAL A 270 5.22 8.36 -13.19
C VAL A 270 5.48 7.35 -14.31
N ARG A 271 6.39 7.67 -15.24
CA ARG A 271 6.77 6.78 -16.34
C ARG A 271 7.59 5.58 -15.83
N GLY A 272 7.89 4.65 -16.73
CA GLY A 272 8.71 3.49 -16.41
C GLY A 272 10.14 3.90 -16.05
N VAL A 273 10.81 3.07 -15.25
CA VAL A 273 12.18 3.35 -14.79
C VAL A 273 13.19 3.55 -15.93
N ALA A 274 13.03 2.84 -17.05
CA ALA A 274 13.86 3.02 -18.24
C ALA A 274 13.60 4.36 -18.93
N ASP A 275 12.34 4.82 -18.97
CA ASP A 275 11.97 6.10 -19.55
C ASP A 275 12.56 7.27 -18.75
N PHE A 276 12.47 7.18 -17.41
CA PHE A 276 13.06 8.17 -16.50
C PHE A 276 14.59 8.19 -16.62
N ALA A 277 15.22 7.02 -16.55
CA ALA A 277 16.67 6.90 -16.62
C ALA A 277 17.24 7.43 -17.95
N GLY A 278 16.56 7.16 -19.07
CA GLY A 278 16.96 7.65 -20.38
C GLY A 278 16.85 9.16 -20.53
N ALA A 279 15.74 9.75 -20.09
CA ALA A 279 15.56 11.20 -20.05
C ALA A 279 14.45 11.61 -19.07
N HIS A 280 14.68 12.59 -18.22
CA HIS A 280 13.70 13.17 -17.29
C HIS A 280 13.93 14.67 -17.09
N VAL A 281 12.94 15.35 -16.52
CA VAL A 281 13.11 16.76 -16.10
C VAL A 281 13.97 16.80 -14.82
N PRO A 282 15.05 17.59 -14.77
CA PRO A 282 15.90 17.70 -13.59
C PRO A 282 15.09 18.07 -12.34
N GLY A 283 15.34 17.37 -11.23
CA GLY A 283 14.62 17.59 -9.97
C GLY A 283 13.27 16.86 -9.88
N ALA A 284 12.84 16.10 -10.89
CA ALA A 284 11.66 15.25 -10.77
C ALA A 284 11.91 14.04 -9.84
N TYR A 285 10.91 13.70 -9.02
CA TYR A 285 10.85 12.42 -8.32
C TYR A 285 10.51 11.32 -9.32
N CYS A 286 11.25 10.22 -9.33
CA CYS A 286 10.89 9.00 -10.06
C CYS A 286 9.98 8.16 -9.16
N ILE A 287 8.68 8.10 -9.47
CA ILE A 287 7.73 7.23 -8.76
C ILE A 287 6.82 6.61 -9.82
N PRO A 288 7.21 5.46 -10.41
CA PRO A 288 6.41 4.78 -11.43
C PRO A 288 4.96 4.59 -10.99
N SER A 289 4.02 4.66 -11.94
CA SER A 289 2.57 4.68 -11.63
C SER A 289 2.08 3.51 -10.77
N ASP A 290 2.69 2.33 -10.92
CA ASP A 290 2.40 1.12 -10.15
C ASP A 290 3.05 1.10 -8.75
N MET A 291 3.90 2.07 -8.45
CA MET A 291 4.62 2.21 -7.18
C MET A 291 4.15 3.41 -6.35
N ILE A 292 3.19 4.20 -6.84
CA ILE A 292 2.66 5.39 -6.16
C ILE A 292 2.14 5.05 -4.76
N ALA A 293 1.28 4.03 -4.65
CA ALA A 293 0.68 3.65 -3.36
C ALA A 293 1.73 3.30 -2.29
N ALA A 294 2.84 2.67 -2.71
CA ALA A 294 3.89 2.26 -1.80
C ALA A 294 4.88 3.40 -1.44
N PHE A 295 5.10 4.37 -2.34
CA PHE A 295 6.23 5.31 -2.23
C PHE A 295 5.87 6.80 -2.24
N ALA A 296 4.71 7.21 -2.78
CA ALA A 296 4.33 8.63 -2.77
C ALA A 296 4.30 9.18 -1.33
N GLY A 297 3.72 8.40 -0.41
CA GLY A 297 3.61 8.75 1.00
C GLY A 297 4.91 8.85 1.80
N TRP A 298 6.04 8.44 1.22
CA TRP A 298 7.37 8.59 1.81
C TRP A 298 8.05 9.90 1.44
N PHE A 299 7.77 10.42 0.24
CA PHE A 299 8.57 11.48 -0.36
C PHE A 299 7.78 12.74 -0.66
N LEU A 300 6.46 12.62 -0.87
CA LEU A 300 5.62 13.74 -1.25
C LEU A 300 4.97 14.36 -0.02
N ASP A 301 4.85 15.68 -0.07
CA ASP A 301 4.06 16.49 0.84
C ASP A 301 2.63 16.65 0.29
N ALA A 302 1.62 16.26 1.07
CA ALA A 302 0.21 16.33 0.66
C ALA A 302 -0.30 17.78 0.54
N ASP A 303 0.35 18.73 1.23
CA ASP A 303 -0.02 20.15 1.21
C ASP A 303 0.62 20.92 0.05
N ARG A 304 1.43 20.27 -0.78
CA ARG A 304 2.04 20.90 -1.95
C ARG A 304 1.38 20.41 -3.23
N ASP A 305 1.22 21.33 -4.18
CA ASP A 305 0.73 20.99 -5.51
C ASP A 305 1.67 19.97 -6.18
N ILE A 306 1.09 19.10 -7.00
CA ILE A 306 1.78 18.03 -7.73
C ILE A 306 1.57 18.25 -9.23
N VAL A 307 2.67 18.21 -9.98
CA VAL A 307 2.65 18.14 -11.44
C VAL A 307 3.22 16.80 -11.88
N LEU A 308 2.49 16.07 -12.71
CA LEU A 308 2.90 14.76 -13.20
C LEU A 308 3.64 14.86 -14.53
N VAL A 309 4.71 14.07 -14.70
CA VAL A 309 5.22 13.69 -16.03
C VAL A 309 4.77 12.27 -16.28
N ALA A 310 3.95 12.06 -17.29
CA ALA A 310 3.35 10.78 -17.63
C ALA A 310 3.63 10.43 -19.09
N ARG A 311 3.40 9.17 -19.48
CA ARG A 311 3.47 8.76 -20.89
C ARG A 311 2.35 9.42 -21.71
N ASP A 312 1.16 9.47 -21.14
CA ASP A 312 -0.07 9.91 -21.78
C ASP A 312 -1.11 10.36 -20.72
N ALA A 313 -2.28 10.79 -21.19
CA ALA A 313 -3.39 11.23 -20.34
C ALA A 313 -3.96 10.09 -19.46
N ASP A 314 -3.97 8.86 -19.96
CA ASP A 314 -4.52 7.71 -19.23
C ASP A 314 -3.64 7.36 -18.02
N GLN A 315 -2.32 7.35 -18.20
CA GLN A 315 -1.39 7.17 -17.08
C GLN A 315 -1.48 8.32 -16.08
N ALA A 316 -1.66 9.57 -16.54
CA ALA A 316 -1.86 10.72 -15.66
C ALA A 316 -3.15 10.59 -14.82
N ALA A 317 -4.26 10.21 -15.45
CA ALA A 317 -5.54 10.02 -14.76
C ALA A 317 -5.50 8.85 -13.77
N GLY A 318 -4.88 7.73 -14.14
CA GLY A 318 -4.68 6.58 -13.26
C GLY A 318 -3.80 6.92 -12.04
N SER A 319 -2.70 7.63 -12.27
CA SER A 319 -1.78 8.06 -11.21
C SER A 319 -2.44 9.05 -10.25
N THR A 320 -3.20 10.02 -10.79
CA THR A 320 -3.99 10.97 -10.00
C THR A 320 -5.04 10.27 -9.14
N ARG A 321 -5.69 9.23 -9.68
CA ARG A 321 -6.63 8.40 -8.92
C ARG A 321 -5.95 7.72 -7.74
N THR A 322 -4.78 7.12 -7.94
CA THR A 322 -4.04 6.45 -6.86
C THR A 322 -3.60 7.45 -5.79
N LEU A 323 -3.09 8.63 -6.18
CA LEU A 323 -2.74 9.72 -5.26
C LEU A 323 -3.95 10.19 -4.44
N ALA A 324 -5.10 10.41 -5.09
CA ALA A 324 -6.33 10.84 -4.39
C ALA A 324 -6.84 9.78 -3.40
N ARG A 325 -6.62 8.49 -3.65
CA ARG A 325 -6.98 7.41 -2.72
C ARG A 325 -6.16 7.44 -1.43
N ILE A 326 -4.95 7.99 -1.47
CA ILE A 326 -4.06 8.13 -0.29
C ILE A 326 -3.98 9.58 0.21
N GLY A 327 -4.95 10.43 -0.14
CA GLY A 327 -5.09 11.80 0.38
C GLY A 327 -4.28 12.88 -0.34
N TYR A 328 -3.58 12.55 -1.43
CA TYR A 328 -2.81 13.50 -2.23
C TYR A 328 -3.69 14.10 -3.34
N ASP A 329 -4.56 15.05 -2.94
CA ASP A 329 -5.61 15.60 -3.81
C ASP A 329 -5.15 16.75 -4.72
N ARG A 330 -3.95 17.30 -4.50
CA ARG A 330 -3.47 18.53 -5.15
C ARG A 330 -2.73 18.29 -6.46
N VAL A 331 -3.26 17.44 -7.35
CA VAL A 331 -2.67 17.25 -8.69
C VAL A 331 -3.15 18.33 -9.64
N VAL A 332 -2.30 19.32 -9.92
CA VAL A 332 -2.68 20.55 -10.64
C VAL A 332 -2.33 20.54 -12.12
N GLY A 333 -1.58 19.55 -12.60
CA GLY A 333 -1.24 19.44 -14.02
C GLY A 333 -0.52 18.15 -14.39
N TYR A 334 -0.49 17.83 -15.68
CA TYR A 334 0.41 16.79 -16.22
C TYR A 334 1.07 17.20 -17.54
N HIS A 335 2.23 16.62 -17.81
CA HIS A 335 2.95 16.73 -19.07
C HIS A 335 3.22 15.34 -19.67
N ALA A 336 3.10 15.21 -20.99
CA ALA A 336 3.24 13.95 -21.71
C ALA A 336 4.66 13.76 -22.27
N GLY A 337 5.47 12.95 -21.58
CA GLY A 337 6.82 12.57 -21.99
C GLY A 337 7.85 13.70 -21.97
N ILE A 338 9.07 13.43 -22.45
CA ILE A 338 10.20 14.37 -22.42
C ILE A 338 10.58 14.90 -23.81
N VAL A 339 10.09 14.26 -24.88
CA VAL A 339 10.34 14.77 -26.24
C VAL A 339 9.87 16.22 -26.41
N PRO A 340 8.67 16.63 -25.93
CA PRO A 340 8.26 18.03 -26.04
C PRO A 340 9.19 19.00 -25.30
N VAL A 341 9.71 18.60 -24.12
CA VAL A 341 10.73 19.36 -23.37
C VAL A 341 11.98 19.58 -24.23
N ALA A 342 12.52 18.53 -24.83
CA ALA A 342 13.71 18.62 -25.70
C ALA A 342 13.46 19.49 -26.95
N THR A 343 12.28 19.39 -27.57
CA THR A 343 11.93 20.19 -28.76
C THR A 343 11.78 21.68 -28.48
N LYS A 344 11.69 22.07 -27.20
CA LYS A 344 11.63 23.46 -26.74
C LYS A 344 12.96 23.98 -26.20
N ASP A 345 14.05 23.25 -26.44
CA ASP A 345 15.39 23.63 -25.97
C ASP A 345 15.48 23.78 -24.45
N ARG A 346 14.76 22.91 -23.73
CA ARG A 346 14.78 22.84 -22.26
C ARG A 346 15.66 21.68 -21.79
N ALA A 347 16.33 21.88 -20.67
CA ALA A 347 17.29 20.93 -20.13
C ALA A 347 16.61 19.66 -19.60
N PHE A 348 17.06 18.49 -20.03
CA PHE A 348 16.71 17.21 -19.45
C PHE A 348 17.96 16.55 -18.84
N ALA A 349 17.75 15.63 -17.91
CA ALA A 349 18.79 14.83 -17.29
C ALA A 349 18.57 13.34 -17.58
N SER A 350 19.58 12.52 -17.27
CA SER A 350 19.56 11.07 -17.40
C SER A 350 20.26 10.43 -16.21
N VAL A 351 19.85 9.22 -15.83
CA VAL A 351 20.54 8.42 -14.81
C VAL A 351 21.19 7.22 -15.51
N PRO A 352 22.52 7.02 -15.41
CA PRO A 352 23.16 5.87 -16.00
C PRO A 352 22.61 4.56 -15.41
N LEU A 353 22.38 3.58 -16.29
CA LEU A 353 22.05 2.22 -15.92
C LEU A 353 23.28 1.35 -16.13
N VAL A 354 23.66 0.59 -15.11
CA VAL A 354 24.79 -0.35 -15.16
C VAL A 354 24.31 -1.79 -15.01
N ASP A 355 25.06 -2.71 -15.60
CA ASP A 355 24.76 -4.14 -15.55
C ASP A 355 25.54 -4.87 -14.44
N THR A 356 25.32 -6.17 -14.33
CA THR A 356 25.99 -7.02 -13.32
C THR A 356 27.50 -7.03 -13.48
N GLN A 357 28.01 -6.98 -14.71
CA GLN A 357 29.45 -7.04 -14.96
C GLN A 357 30.13 -5.78 -14.41
N ALA A 358 29.59 -4.61 -14.72
CA ALA A 358 30.11 -3.33 -14.21
C ALA A 358 30.11 -3.28 -12.68
N VAL A 359 29.05 -3.78 -12.03
CA VAL A 359 28.98 -3.83 -10.56
C VAL A 359 29.99 -4.83 -10.00
N ASN A 360 30.13 -6.02 -10.58
CA ASN A 360 31.10 -7.01 -10.11
C ASN A 360 32.55 -6.50 -10.23
N GLU A 361 32.89 -5.82 -11.33
CA GLU A 361 34.21 -5.21 -11.50
C GLU A 361 34.50 -4.16 -10.41
N ARG A 362 33.51 -3.35 -10.02
CA ARG A 362 33.65 -2.36 -8.93
C ARG A 362 33.83 -3.02 -7.55
N VAL A 363 33.12 -4.12 -7.31
CA VAL A 363 33.26 -4.94 -6.08
C VAL A 363 34.66 -5.57 -6.00
N ASP A 364 35.12 -6.21 -7.08
CA ASP A 364 36.43 -6.89 -7.13
C ASP A 364 37.59 -5.92 -6.95
N GLN A 365 37.48 -4.71 -7.53
CA GLN A 365 38.51 -3.68 -7.42
C GLN A 365 38.52 -2.98 -6.06
N ARG A 366 37.54 -3.25 -5.17
CA ARG A 366 37.30 -2.54 -3.91
C ARG A 366 37.53 -1.04 -4.07
N ALA A 367 36.89 -0.43 -5.07
CA ALA A 367 37.15 0.96 -5.41
C ALA A 367 36.98 1.85 -4.16
N ASP A 368 38.11 2.35 -3.62
CA ASP A 368 38.23 3.01 -2.29
C ASP A 368 37.36 4.28 -2.11
N ARG A 369 36.56 4.63 -3.12
CA ARG A 369 35.72 5.83 -3.21
C ARG A 369 34.36 5.57 -3.88
N TRP A 370 33.87 4.35 -3.88
CA TRP A 370 32.58 3.98 -4.45
C TRP A 370 31.69 3.31 -3.40
N THR A 371 30.38 3.54 -3.47
CA THR A 371 29.40 2.90 -2.60
C THR A 371 28.39 2.10 -3.42
N LEU A 372 28.21 0.82 -3.06
CA LEU A 372 27.04 0.05 -3.47
C LEU A 372 25.97 0.20 -2.39
N LEU A 373 24.84 0.81 -2.73
CA LEU A 373 23.74 1.06 -1.81
C LEU A 373 22.56 0.13 -2.10
N ASP A 374 22.29 -0.81 -1.20
CA ASP A 374 21.14 -1.69 -1.23
C ASP A 374 19.95 -1.03 -0.53
N VAL A 375 18.89 -0.75 -1.29
CA VAL A 375 17.68 -0.06 -0.80
C VAL A 375 16.48 -0.99 -0.58
N ARG A 376 16.73 -2.30 -0.46
CA ARG A 376 15.71 -3.29 -0.07
C ARG A 376 15.32 -3.15 1.40
N SER A 377 14.31 -3.90 1.83
CA SER A 377 14.02 -4.07 3.25
C SER A 377 15.21 -4.70 3.98
N VAL A 378 15.30 -4.50 5.30
CA VAL A 378 16.33 -5.12 6.13
C VAL A 378 16.28 -6.65 6.05
N ASP A 379 15.08 -7.25 6.07
CA ASP A 379 14.91 -8.70 5.94
C ASP A 379 15.46 -9.23 4.62
N GLU A 380 15.19 -8.53 3.51
CA GLU A 380 15.75 -8.89 2.19
C GLU A 380 17.29 -8.79 2.17
N PHE A 381 17.85 -7.80 2.86
CA PHE A 381 19.30 -7.57 2.95
C PHE A 381 19.98 -8.64 3.81
N GLU A 382 19.44 -8.92 5.00
CA GLU A 382 19.95 -9.93 5.94
C GLU A 382 19.85 -11.34 5.36
N ALA A 383 18.78 -11.66 4.63
CA ALA A 383 18.64 -12.93 3.92
C ALA A 383 19.68 -13.14 2.80
N GLY A 384 20.39 -12.08 2.39
CA GLY A 384 21.50 -12.17 1.44
C GLY A 384 21.70 -10.89 0.62
N HIS A 385 22.93 -10.39 0.61
CA HIS A 385 23.33 -9.17 -0.11
C HIS A 385 24.71 -9.30 -0.76
N VAL A 386 25.10 -8.31 -1.57
CA VAL A 386 26.42 -8.24 -2.21
C VAL A 386 27.47 -7.83 -1.18
N GLU A 387 28.63 -8.48 -1.18
CA GLU A 387 29.72 -8.16 -0.25
C GLU A 387 30.12 -6.69 -0.32
N GLY A 388 30.17 -6.01 0.83
CA GLY A 388 30.53 -4.59 0.93
C GLY A 388 29.41 -3.61 0.60
N ALA A 389 28.20 -4.08 0.26
CA ALA A 389 27.05 -3.21 0.11
C ALA A 389 26.66 -2.55 1.44
N GLN A 390 26.34 -1.26 1.39
CA GLN A 390 25.69 -0.54 2.48
C GLN A 390 24.18 -0.67 2.35
N HIS A 391 23.47 -0.65 3.48
CA HIS A 391 22.01 -0.76 3.51
C HIS A 391 21.37 0.54 3.97
N ALA A 392 20.34 0.98 3.23
CA ALA A 392 19.40 2.01 3.67
C ALA A 392 18.08 1.80 2.94
N TYR A 393 17.01 1.49 3.66
CA TYR A 393 15.70 1.29 3.05
C TYR A 393 15.27 2.53 2.25
N VAL A 394 14.76 2.33 1.03
CA VAL A 394 14.42 3.43 0.11
C VAL A 394 13.53 4.51 0.73
N GLY A 395 12.56 4.13 1.58
CA GLY A 395 11.66 5.10 2.23
C GLY A 395 12.36 5.98 3.26
N GLU A 396 13.40 5.47 3.91
CA GLU A 396 14.17 6.18 4.95
C GLU A 396 15.39 6.90 4.35
N LEU A 397 15.57 6.81 3.03
CA LEU A 397 16.73 7.39 2.35
C LEU A 397 16.92 8.89 2.59
N PRO A 398 15.87 9.74 2.66
CA PRO A 398 16.07 11.17 2.93
C PRO A 398 16.85 11.44 4.23
N SER A 399 16.62 10.68 5.30
CA SER A 399 17.37 10.81 6.56
C SER A 399 18.68 10.04 6.54
N ALA A 400 18.69 8.82 5.99
CA ALA A 400 19.90 8.00 5.91
C ALA A 400 20.98 8.62 5.02
N ALA A 401 20.61 9.31 3.94
CA ALA A 401 21.56 9.93 3.01
C ALA A 401 22.39 11.07 3.63
N GLU A 402 21.98 11.64 4.77
CA GLU A 402 22.80 12.62 5.50
C GLU A 402 24.07 11.99 6.08
N SER A 403 23.99 10.71 6.46
CA SER A 403 25.11 9.93 6.98
C SER A 403 26.04 9.38 5.89
N LEU A 404 25.59 9.41 4.62
CA LEU A 404 26.34 8.91 3.47
C LEU A 404 27.23 10.02 2.88
N ALA A 405 28.42 9.65 2.40
CA ALA A 405 29.38 10.61 1.85
C ALA A 405 28.95 11.11 0.46
N LYS A 406 28.29 12.27 0.40
CA LYS A 406 27.66 12.87 -0.81
C LYS A 406 28.54 13.07 -2.06
N ASN A 407 29.86 12.94 -1.93
CA ASN A 407 30.84 13.19 -3.00
C ASN A 407 31.49 11.91 -3.55
N ALA A 408 31.09 10.74 -3.06
CA ALA A 408 31.55 9.45 -3.59
C ALA A 408 30.54 8.93 -4.63
N PRO A 409 31.01 8.41 -5.80
CA PRO A 409 30.14 7.69 -6.72
C PRO A 409 29.31 6.61 -6.02
N VAL A 410 28.00 6.58 -6.29
CA VAL A 410 27.07 5.61 -5.68
C VAL A 410 26.33 4.83 -6.76
N THR A 411 26.35 3.51 -6.61
CA THR A 411 25.46 2.60 -7.36
C THR A 411 24.34 2.16 -6.47
N VAL A 412 23.11 2.44 -6.88
CA VAL A 412 21.93 2.03 -6.13
C VAL A 412 21.40 0.71 -6.67
N MET A 413 21.03 -0.20 -5.78
CA MET A 413 20.49 -1.50 -6.13
C MET A 413 19.30 -1.90 -5.25
N CYS A 414 18.44 -2.78 -5.77
CA CYS A 414 17.38 -3.38 -4.95
C CYS A 414 17.12 -4.85 -5.34
N GLY A 415 15.85 -5.27 -5.41
CA GLY A 415 15.49 -6.59 -5.93
C GLY A 415 15.64 -6.70 -7.46
N SER A 416 15.21 -5.69 -8.21
CA SER A 416 15.15 -5.69 -9.69
C SER A 416 15.58 -4.40 -10.38
N GLY A 417 15.80 -3.31 -9.64
CA GLY A 417 16.11 -1.97 -10.16
C GLY A 417 15.00 -0.94 -10.00
N ALA A 418 13.77 -1.36 -9.69
CA ALA A 418 12.62 -0.44 -9.56
C ALA A 418 12.76 0.54 -8.38
N ARG A 419 12.85 0.02 -7.15
CA ARG A 419 13.13 0.84 -5.93
C ARG A 419 14.46 1.61 -6.02
N ALA A 420 15.45 1.04 -6.71
CA ALA A 420 16.74 1.70 -6.90
C ALA A 420 16.62 2.97 -7.77
N SER A 421 15.72 2.97 -8.75
CA SER A 421 15.47 4.15 -9.60
C SER A 421 14.75 5.27 -8.84
N ILE A 422 13.82 4.90 -7.94
CA ILE A 422 13.21 5.85 -6.99
C ILE A 422 14.30 6.47 -6.12
N ALA A 423 15.08 5.63 -5.44
CA ALA A 423 16.18 6.06 -4.59
C ALA A 423 17.20 6.96 -5.32
N ALA A 424 17.55 6.65 -6.57
CA ALA A 424 18.43 7.49 -7.37
C ALA A 424 17.86 8.91 -7.56
N SER A 425 16.56 9.05 -7.84
CA SER A 425 15.93 10.38 -7.93
C SER A 425 15.96 11.16 -6.60
N ILE A 426 15.82 10.47 -5.46
CA ILE A 426 15.93 11.08 -4.12
C ILE A 426 17.36 11.54 -3.83
N LEU A 427 18.36 10.73 -4.17
CA LEU A 427 19.77 11.12 -4.00
C LEU A 427 20.10 12.34 -4.86
N LEU A 428 19.68 12.35 -6.14
CA LEU A 428 19.88 13.50 -7.03
C LEU A 428 19.24 14.78 -6.47
N GLN A 429 18.04 14.69 -5.89
CA GLN A 429 17.41 15.84 -5.25
C GLN A 429 18.12 16.34 -3.98
N THR A 430 18.80 15.45 -3.25
CA THR A 430 19.53 15.80 -2.02
C THR A 430 20.97 16.25 -2.27
N GLY A 431 21.31 16.49 -3.55
CA GLY A 431 22.56 17.10 -3.99
C GLY A 431 23.65 16.12 -4.43
N TRP A 432 23.33 14.82 -4.56
CA TRP A 432 24.26 13.87 -5.14
C TRP A 432 24.38 14.11 -6.64
N THR A 433 25.59 13.97 -7.19
CA THR A 433 25.86 14.24 -8.61
C THR A 433 26.36 13.02 -9.39
N ASP A 434 26.81 11.97 -8.70
CA ASP A 434 27.39 10.78 -9.30
C ASP A 434 26.62 9.54 -8.81
N VAL A 435 25.47 9.32 -9.42
CA VAL A 435 24.50 8.26 -9.08
C VAL A 435 24.22 7.42 -10.32
N ASP A 436 24.42 6.11 -10.23
CA ASP A 436 23.94 5.15 -11.24
C ASP A 436 23.09 4.04 -10.61
N VAL A 437 22.31 3.35 -11.44
CA VAL A 437 21.38 2.31 -11.01
C VAL A 437 21.81 0.97 -11.57
N TYR A 438 21.97 -0.01 -10.69
CA TYR A 438 22.18 -1.41 -11.08
C TYR A 438 20.86 -2.04 -11.53
N LEU A 439 20.61 -2.03 -12.84
CA LEU A 439 19.40 -2.63 -13.43
C LEU A 439 19.44 -4.16 -13.32
N GLY A 440 18.32 -4.77 -12.90
CA GLY A 440 18.23 -6.21 -12.62
C GLY A 440 18.68 -6.59 -11.20
N SER A 441 19.57 -5.79 -10.59
CA SER A 441 19.98 -5.84 -9.18
C SER A 441 20.20 -7.27 -8.62
N MET A 442 19.68 -7.60 -7.43
CA MET A 442 19.88 -8.92 -6.80
C MET A 442 19.37 -10.10 -7.63
N LYS A 443 18.30 -9.94 -8.41
CA LYS A 443 17.83 -11.02 -9.31
C LYS A 443 18.88 -11.35 -10.37
N ALA A 444 19.47 -10.32 -10.99
CA ALA A 444 20.54 -10.50 -11.97
C ALA A 444 21.83 -11.03 -11.31
N TRP A 445 22.19 -10.53 -10.13
CA TRP A 445 23.35 -10.99 -9.36
C TRP A 445 23.28 -12.49 -9.06
N LYS A 446 22.14 -12.97 -8.55
CA LYS A 446 21.91 -14.39 -8.27
C LYS A 446 21.89 -15.24 -9.54
N ALA A 447 21.26 -14.76 -10.60
CA ALA A 447 21.22 -15.46 -11.89
C ALA A 447 22.62 -15.62 -12.51
N GLY A 448 23.52 -14.67 -12.28
CA GLY A 448 24.93 -14.74 -12.70
C GLY A 448 25.80 -15.67 -11.85
N GLY A 449 25.28 -16.24 -10.76
CA GLY A 449 26.03 -17.12 -9.87
C GLY A 449 27.06 -16.40 -8.99
N TYR A 450 26.93 -15.08 -8.84
CA TYR A 450 27.83 -14.29 -8.00
C TYR A 450 27.57 -14.52 -6.51
N ARG A 451 28.62 -14.41 -5.71
CA ARG A 451 28.56 -14.68 -4.26
C ARG A 451 27.68 -13.65 -3.55
N THR A 452 26.90 -14.13 -2.59
CA THR A 452 26.17 -13.28 -1.62
C THR A 452 26.67 -13.57 -0.21
N ILE A 453 26.51 -12.60 0.68
CA ILE A 453 26.75 -12.73 2.13
C ILE A 453 25.42 -12.60 2.86
N GLU A 454 25.21 -13.44 3.87
CA GLU A 454 24.08 -13.34 4.78
C GLU A 454 24.43 -12.42 5.95
N GLY A 455 23.48 -11.58 6.38
CA GLY A 455 23.62 -10.74 7.56
C GLY A 455 23.55 -11.58 8.84
N ARG A 456 24.38 -11.23 9.83
CA ARG A 456 24.19 -11.60 11.24
C ARG A 456 24.35 -10.38 12.10
#